data_AF-Q6EFA6-F1
#
_entry.id   AF-Q6EFA6-F1
#
_cell.length_a   1.000
_cell.length_b   1.000
_cell.length_c   1.000
_cell.angle_alpha   90.00
_cell.angle_beta   90.00
_cell.angle_gamma   90.00
#
_symmetry.space_group_name_H-M   'P 1'
#
loop_
_entity.id
_entity.type
_entity.pdbx_description
1 polymer ?
#
loop_
_entity_poly.entity_id
_entity_poly.type
_entity_poly.pdbx_seq_one_letter_code
_entity_poly.pdbx_strand_id
1 'polypeptide(L)'
;AIIQIPYDTQVKQVLANGKKGDLNVGMVLILPEGFELAPADRIPEEMKKKVGNLYYQPYSPDKKNILVVGPVPGKQYSEMVVPLLSPDPATNKNVSYLKYPIYVGGNRGRGQVYPDGSKSNNTVYNSPVSGTITEILKLEGKKGGYTISITKADGVVLTEKIPGGPEVIVKEGQAIIADQPLTNNPNVGGFGQKDVEVVLQNPVRIQGLLAFFACILLAQILLVVKKKQFEKVQLAEMNF
;
A
#
# COMPACT_ATOMS: atom_id res chain seq x y z
N ALA A 1 10.34 1.10 9.54
CA ALA A 1 9.07 0.45 9.14
C ALA A 1 9.34 -0.53 8.00
N ILE A 2 8.60 -1.64 7.94
CA ILE A 2 8.70 -2.62 6.85
C ILE A 2 7.38 -2.59 6.09
N ILE A 3 7.44 -2.39 4.77
CA ILE A 3 6.28 -2.36 3.88
C ILE A 3 6.39 -3.52 2.92
N GLN A 4 5.33 -4.31 2.80
CA GLN A 4 5.25 -5.44 1.89
C GLN A 4 4.21 -5.15 0.81
N ILE A 5 4.63 -5.30 -0.44
CA ILE A 5 3.80 -5.22 -1.65
C ILE A 5 3.95 -6.59 -2.35
N PRO A 6 3.39 -7.66 -1.76
CA PRO A 6 3.57 -9.02 -2.28
C PRO A 6 2.87 -9.16 -3.62
N TYR A 7 3.39 -9.99 -4.52
CA TYR A 7 2.73 -10.40 -5.77
C TYR A 7 3.33 -11.67 -6.34
N ASP A 8 2.60 -12.28 -7.28
CA ASP A 8 3.12 -13.42 -8.02
C ASP A 8 4.19 -12.96 -9.03
N THR A 9 5.44 -13.29 -8.74
CA THR A 9 6.60 -12.91 -9.56
C THR A 9 6.69 -13.64 -10.90
N GLN A 10 5.89 -14.69 -11.12
CA GLN A 10 5.80 -15.39 -12.40
C GLN A 10 4.92 -14.64 -13.40
N VAL A 11 4.02 -13.78 -12.90
CA VAL A 11 3.08 -13.02 -13.73
C VAL A 11 3.76 -11.80 -14.33
N LYS A 12 3.50 -11.56 -15.62
CA LYS A 12 4.00 -10.42 -16.39
C LYS A 12 2.86 -9.48 -16.75
N GLN A 13 3.12 -8.17 -16.71
CA GLN A 13 2.18 -7.14 -17.11
C GLN A 13 2.41 -6.68 -18.55
N VAL A 14 1.41 -6.01 -19.12
CA VAL A 14 1.54 -5.31 -20.41
C VAL A 14 2.33 -4.01 -20.22
N LEU A 15 3.47 -3.90 -20.91
CA LEU A 15 4.29 -2.70 -20.99
C LEU A 15 3.69 -1.67 -21.95
N ALA A 16 4.18 -0.43 -21.91
CA ALA A 16 3.70 0.65 -22.79
C ALA A 16 3.89 0.37 -24.30
N ASN A 17 4.74 -0.59 -24.66
CA ASN A 17 4.95 -1.04 -26.04
C ASN A 17 4.08 -2.24 -26.45
N GLY A 18 3.18 -2.71 -25.58
CA GLY A 18 2.30 -3.85 -25.82
C GLY A 18 2.91 -5.23 -25.50
N LYS A 19 4.20 -5.32 -25.19
CA LYS A 19 4.86 -6.58 -24.82
C LYS A 19 4.64 -6.91 -23.34
N LYS A 20 4.75 -8.19 -22.97
CA LYS A 20 4.72 -8.64 -21.57
C LYS A 20 6.08 -8.43 -20.90
N GLY A 21 6.09 -7.85 -19.70
CA GLY A 21 7.30 -7.61 -18.91
C GLY A 21 7.06 -7.57 -17.41
N ASP A 22 8.12 -7.31 -16.65
CA ASP A 22 8.08 -7.37 -15.19
C ASP A 22 7.32 -6.18 -14.57
N LEU A 23 6.90 -6.36 -13.32
CA LEU A 23 6.20 -5.34 -12.55
C LEU A 23 7.18 -4.52 -11.73
N ASN A 24 6.93 -3.21 -11.71
CA ASN A 24 7.56 -2.30 -10.76
C ASN A 24 6.61 -2.06 -9.59
N VAL A 25 7.18 -1.62 -8.48
CA VAL A 25 6.46 -1.26 -7.26
C VAL A 25 6.77 0.18 -6.85
N GLY A 26 5.87 0.75 -6.07
CA GLY A 26 6.06 2.04 -5.42
C GLY A 26 5.15 2.15 -4.21
N MET A 27 5.48 3.04 -3.28
CA MET A 27 4.64 3.29 -2.12
C MET A 27 4.61 4.75 -1.71
N VAL A 28 3.58 5.08 -0.94
CA VAL A 28 3.45 6.28 -0.14
C VAL A 28 3.25 5.86 1.32
N LEU A 29 4.01 6.49 2.21
CA LEU A 29 3.96 6.30 3.65
C LEU A 29 3.67 7.64 4.31
N ILE A 30 2.52 7.76 4.94
CA ILE A 30 2.06 8.96 5.64
C ILE A 30 2.30 8.75 7.12
N LEU A 31 3.21 9.53 7.68
CA LEU A 31 3.58 9.48 9.09
C LEU A 31 2.90 10.62 9.87
N PRO A 32 2.79 10.47 11.20
CA PRO A 32 2.36 11.56 12.07
C PRO A 32 3.31 12.76 11.97
N GLU A 33 2.83 13.93 12.36
CA GLU A 33 3.68 15.12 12.39
C GLU A 33 4.92 14.92 13.29
N GLY A 34 6.05 15.45 12.83
CA GLY A 34 7.35 15.33 13.49
C GLY A 34 8.10 14.02 13.21
N PHE A 35 7.44 12.99 12.70
CA PHE A 35 8.14 11.80 12.18
C PHE A 35 8.73 12.10 10.81
N GLU A 36 9.95 11.67 10.57
CA GLU A 36 10.65 11.89 9.31
C GLU A 36 11.57 10.71 8.95
N LEU A 37 12.11 10.76 7.74
CA LEU A 37 13.16 9.85 7.31
C LEU A 37 14.40 10.06 8.18
N ALA A 38 14.98 8.98 8.69
CA ALA A 38 16.18 9.08 9.52
C ALA A 38 17.37 9.63 8.70
N PRO A 39 18.12 10.61 9.23
CA PRO A 39 19.37 11.09 8.64
C PRO A 39 20.38 9.96 8.42
N ALA A 40 21.16 10.00 7.34
CA ALA A 40 22.03 8.90 6.92
C ALA A 40 23.12 8.53 7.94
N ASP A 41 23.55 9.48 8.77
CA ASP A 41 24.50 9.31 9.87
C ASP A 41 23.89 8.55 11.07
N ARG A 42 22.56 8.59 11.22
CA ARG A 42 21.81 7.92 12.30
C ARG A 42 21.38 6.51 11.96
N ILE A 43 21.55 6.06 10.71
CA ILE A 43 21.15 4.72 10.27
C ILE A 43 22.29 3.72 10.51
N PRO A 44 22.07 2.65 11.30
CA PRO A 44 23.05 1.58 11.48
C PRO A 44 23.40 0.86 10.17
N GLU A 45 24.62 0.35 10.03
CA GLU A 45 25.08 -0.33 8.81
C GLU A 45 24.20 -1.52 8.41
N GLU A 46 23.73 -2.31 9.39
CA GLU A 46 22.83 -3.44 9.13
C GLU A 46 21.52 -2.97 8.47
N MET A 47 20.98 -1.82 8.92
CA MET A 47 19.77 -1.25 8.35
C MET A 47 20.02 -0.63 6.98
N LYS A 48 21.17 0.02 6.75
CA LYS A 48 21.57 0.54 5.42
C LYS A 48 21.57 -0.58 4.37
N LYS A 49 22.08 -1.77 4.71
CA LYS A 49 22.06 -2.94 3.81
C LYS A 49 20.64 -3.38 3.45
N LYS A 50 19.69 -3.35 4.41
CA LYS A 50 18.28 -3.70 4.18
C LYS A 50 17.51 -2.65 3.38
N VAL A 51 17.84 -1.37 3.54
CA VAL A 51 17.30 -0.28 2.71
C VAL A 51 17.75 -0.43 1.25
N GLY A 52 19.00 -0.85 1.06
CA GLY A 52 19.61 -0.98 -0.25
C GLY A 52 19.68 0.37 -0.98
N ASN A 53 19.49 0.36 -2.29
CA ASN A 53 19.56 1.55 -3.14
C ASN A 53 18.23 2.31 -3.24
N LEU A 54 17.30 2.12 -2.28
CA LEU A 54 16.04 2.85 -2.27
C LEU A 54 16.26 4.30 -1.86
N TYR A 55 15.71 5.22 -2.64
CA TYR A 55 15.72 6.65 -2.36
C TYR A 55 14.33 7.10 -1.97
N TYR A 56 14.13 7.38 -0.68
CA TYR A 56 12.88 7.90 -0.15
C TYR A 56 12.85 9.42 -0.31
N GLN A 57 11.81 9.93 -0.96
CA GLN A 57 11.62 11.35 -1.19
C GLN A 57 10.45 11.86 -0.34
N PRO A 58 10.52 13.10 0.18
CA PRO A 58 9.35 13.74 0.75
C PRO A 58 8.34 14.04 -0.36
N TYR A 59 7.04 13.97 -0.05
CA TYR A 59 5.96 14.25 -0.99
C TYR A 59 6.01 15.70 -1.52
N SER A 60 6.42 16.62 -0.66
CA SER A 60 6.72 18.02 -1.00
C SER A 60 7.76 18.59 -0.02
N PRO A 61 8.38 19.75 -0.32
CA PRO A 61 9.37 20.36 0.57
C PRO A 61 8.87 20.56 2.02
N ASP A 62 7.59 20.88 2.19
CA ASP A 62 6.97 21.12 3.50
C ASP A 62 6.44 19.83 4.16
N LYS A 63 6.21 18.76 3.39
CA LYS A 63 5.61 17.50 3.85
C LYS A 63 6.67 16.41 4.01
N LYS A 64 7.63 16.66 4.92
CA LYS A 64 8.73 15.72 5.25
C LYS A 64 8.25 14.40 5.89
N ASN A 65 7.09 14.42 6.54
CA ASN A 65 6.46 13.26 7.16
C ASN A 65 5.72 12.35 6.16
N ILE A 66 5.59 12.77 4.90
CA ILE A 66 4.99 11.95 3.84
C ILE A 66 6.11 11.50 2.92
N LEU A 67 6.40 10.20 2.92
CA LEU A 67 7.49 9.61 2.15
C LEU A 67 6.95 8.86 0.95
N VAL A 68 7.57 9.06 -0.21
CA VAL A 68 7.27 8.33 -1.45
C VAL A 68 8.52 7.65 -1.98
N VAL A 69 8.34 6.52 -2.66
CA VAL A 69 9.40 5.81 -3.37
C VAL A 69 8.82 5.07 -4.58
N GLY A 70 9.62 4.96 -5.62
CA GLY A 70 9.27 4.28 -6.85
C GLY A 70 9.35 5.19 -8.08
N PRO A 71 9.24 4.61 -9.29
CA PRO A 71 9.10 3.18 -9.56
C PRO A 71 10.42 2.42 -9.36
N VAL A 72 10.38 1.26 -8.69
CA VAL A 72 11.54 0.37 -8.50
C VAL A 72 11.21 -1.08 -8.89
N PRO A 73 12.21 -1.93 -9.22
CA PRO A 73 11.96 -3.32 -9.63
C PRO A 73 11.23 -4.13 -8.56
N GLY A 74 10.03 -4.63 -8.88
CA GLY A 74 9.18 -5.36 -7.94
C GLY A 74 9.79 -6.68 -7.45
N LYS A 75 10.58 -7.34 -8.29
CA LYS A 75 11.26 -8.60 -7.94
C LYS A 75 12.27 -8.43 -6.80
N GLN A 76 12.88 -7.25 -6.69
CA GLN A 76 13.87 -6.94 -5.66
C GLN A 76 13.25 -6.25 -4.44
N TYR A 77 12.23 -5.41 -4.66
CA TYR A 77 11.69 -4.51 -3.65
C TYR A 77 10.21 -4.78 -3.30
N SER A 78 9.77 -6.04 -3.41
CA SER A 78 8.47 -6.46 -2.91
C SER A 78 8.34 -6.27 -1.39
N GLU A 79 9.47 -6.23 -0.69
CA GLU A 79 9.59 -5.74 0.68
C GLU A 79 10.54 -4.54 0.73
N MET A 80 10.13 -3.48 1.43
CA MET A 80 10.90 -2.24 1.59
C MET A 80 11.08 -1.92 3.06
N VAL A 81 12.31 -1.56 3.44
CA VAL A 81 12.64 -1.10 4.79
C VAL A 81 12.84 0.41 4.78
N VAL A 82 12.01 1.13 5.54
CA VAL A 82 12.06 2.59 5.66
C VAL A 82 12.65 2.96 7.03
N PRO A 83 13.82 3.61 7.08
CA PRO A 83 14.43 4.06 8.32
C PRO A 83 13.76 5.35 8.79
N LEU A 84 13.08 5.30 9.94
CA LEU A 84 12.32 6.43 10.46
C LEU A 84 12.94 6.96 11.74
N LEU A 85 12.88 8.28 11.93
CA LEU A 85 13.22 8.94 13.17
C LEU A 85 11.94 9.47 13.83
N SER A 86 11.74 9.11 15.10
CA SER A 86 10.64 9.64 15.89
C SER A 86 10.97 11.04 16.41
N PRO A 87 9.97 11.93 16.52
CA PRO A 87 10.13 13.23 17.15
C PRO A 87 10.35 13.11 18.66
N ASP A 88 10.86 14.19 19.26
CA ASP A 88 11.02 14.33 20.71
C ASP A 88 10.07 15.42 21.26
N PRO A 89 9.04 15.06 22.05
CA PRO A 89 8.14 16.02 22.70
C PRO A 89 8.83 17.01 23.66
N ALA A 90 10.04 16.71 24.14
CA ALA A 90 10.79 17.64 24.99
C ALA A 90 11.19 18.89 24.20
N THR A 91 11.63 18.71 22.95
CA THR A 91 12.12 19.75 22.06
C THR A 91 11.05 20.29 21.11
N ASN A 92 10.11 19.44 20.67
CA ASN A 92 9.01 19.82 19.78
C ASN A 92 7.66 19.85 20.53
N LYS A 93 7.13 21.05 20.76
CA LYS A 93 5.87 21.25 21.51
C LYS A 93 4.60 20.87 20.74
N ASN A 94 4.69 20.66 19.42
CA ASN A 94 3.56 20.24 18.60
C ASN A 94 3.31 18.73 18.68
N VAL A 95 4.21 17.97 19.33
CA VAL A 95 4.13 16.51 19.45
C VAL A 95 3.95 16.13 20.92
N SER A 96 3.17 15.07 21.16
CA SER A 96 2.89 14.55 22.51
C SER A 96 3.05 13.03 22.55
N TYR A 97 3.25 12.47 23.75
CA TYR A 97 3.32 11.02 23.92
C TYR A 97 1.93 10.37 23.80
N LEU A 98 1.57 10.01 22.57
CA LEU A 98 0.28 9.47 22.17
C LEU A 98 0.45 8.24 21.27
N LYS A 99 -0.68 7.59 21.00
CA LYS A 99 -0.83 6.63 19.92
C LYS A 99 -1.20 7.38 18.65
N TYR A 100 -0.42 7.21 17.60
CA TYR A 100 -0.60 7.91 16.33
C TYR A 100 -0.87 6.92 15.18
N PRO A 101 -1.69 7.29 14.19
CA PRO A 101 -1.90 6.49 12.99
C PRO A 101 -0.75 6.66 11.99
N ILE A 102 -0.48 5.60 11.24
CA ILE A 102 0.41 5.58 10.08
C ILE A 102 -0.39 4.98 8.93
N TYR A 103 -0.41 5.69 7.79
CA TYR A 103 -1.12 5.23 6.60
C TYR A 103 -0.12 4.81 5.52
N VAL A 104 -0.39 3.68 4.88
CA VAL A 104 0.47 3.13 3.84
C VAL A 104 -0.38 2.89 2.58
N GLY A 105 0.09 3.39 1.45
CA GLY A 105 -0.40 3.03 0.13
C GLY A 105 0.72 2.34 -0.66
N GLY A 106 0.47 1.16 -1.19
CA GLY A 106 1.43 0.41 -2.01
C GLY A 106 0.84 0.06 -3.36
N ASN A 107 1.56 0.34 -4.44
CA ASN A 107 1.18 -0.03 -5.80
C ASN A 107 2.17 -1.03 -6.39
N ARG A 108 1.64 -1.98 -7.16
CA ARG A 108 2.42 -2.81 -8.08
C ARG A 108 1.83 -2.76 -9.49
N GLY A 109 2.70 -2.75 -10.50
CA GLY A 109 2.28 -2.69 -11.90
C GLY A 109 1.84 -1.29 -12.35
N ARG A 110 1.39 -1.18 -13.60
CA ARG A 110 1.04 0.07 -14.26
C ARG A 110 -0.41 0.50 -14.00
N GLY A 111 -0.64 1.81 -13.95
CA GLY A 111 -1.96 2.41 -13.84
C GLY A 111 -2.80 2.34 -15.12
N GLN A 112 -4.10 2.59 -14.96
CA GLN A 112 -5.12 2.49 -16.02
C GLN A 112 -5.37 3.82 -16.72
N VAL A 113 -5.02 4.94 -16.09
CA VAL A 113 -5.34 6.30 -16.53
C VAL A 113 -4.10 7.18 -16.37
N TYR A 114 -3.88 8.08 -17.33
CA TYR A 114 -2.83 9.08 -17.29
C TYR A 114 -3.32 10.38 -16.64
N PRO A 115 -2.41 11.28 -16.20
CA PRO A 115 -2.80 12.55 -15.59
C PRO A 115 -3.69 13.45 -16.48
N ASP A 116 -3.65 13.28 -17.80
CA ASP A 116 -4.50 13.98 -18.76
C ASP A 116 -5.91 13.37 -18.90
N GLY A 117 -6.21 12.30 -18.17
CA GLY A 117 -7.48 11.56 -18.22
C GLY A 117 -7.54 10.48 -19.30
N SER A 118 -6.52 10.35 -20.14
CA SER A 118 -6.50 9.33 -21.20
C SER A 118 -6.31 7.92 -20.62
N LYS A 119 -6.93 6.92 -21.26
CA LYS A 119 -6.78 5.50 -20.90
C LYS A 119 -5.40 4.97 -21.31
N SER A 120 -4.80 4.14 -20.45
CA SER A 120 -3.59 3.40 -20.77
C SER A 120 -3.89 2.07 -21.48
N ASN A 121 -2.88 1.43 -22.05
CA ASN A 121 -3.00 0.09 -22.61
C ASN A 121 -3.03 -1.04 -21.54
N ASN A 122 -3.19 -0.71 -20.26
CA ASN A 122 -3.34 -1.66 -19.15
C ASN A 122 -4.75 -1.59 -18.54
N THR A 123 -5.76 -1.44 -19.39
CA THR A 123 -7.18 -1.33 -19.00
C THR A 123 -8.08 -1.96 -20.06
N VAL A 124 -9.37 -2.04 -19.75
CA VAL A 124 -10.41 -2.54 -20.66
C VAL A 124 -10.89 -1.41 -21.59
N TYR A 125 -11.04 -1.73 -22.87
CA TYR A 125 -11.67 -0.86 -23.86
C TYR A 125 -13.11 -1.33 -24.08
N ASN A 126 -14.06 -0.41 -23.91
CA ASN A 126 -15.49 -0.66 -24.04
C ASN A 126 -16.02 -0.05 -25.34
N SER A 127 -17.13 -0.59 -25.83
CA SER A 127 -17.83 -0.04 -26.97
C SER A 127 -18.47 1.31 -26.62
N PRO A 128 -18.19 2.40 -27.34
CA PRO A 128 -18.85 3.68 -27.08
C PRO A 128 -20.31 3.69 -27.53
N VAL A 129 -20.74 2.74 -28.36
CA VAL A 129 -22.06 2.73 -29.02
C VAL A 129 -22.63 1.32 -29.12
N SER A 130 -23.95 1.21 -29.22
CA SER A 130 -24.61 -0.05 -29.59
C SER A 130 -24.64 -0.22 -31.11
N GLY A 131 -24.41 -1.44 -31.60
CA GLY A 131 -24.36 -1.73 -33.04
C GLY A 131 -23.81 -3.11 -33.35
N THR A 132 -23.45 -3.35 -34.60
CA THR A 132 -22.84 -4.60 -35.07
C THR A 132 -21.39 -4.35 -35.47
N ILE A 133 -20.48 -5.22 -35.04
CA ILE A 133 -19.06 -5.14 -35.43
C ILE A 133 -18.93 -5.57 -36.89
N THR A 134 -18.46 -4.67 -37.76
CA THR A 134 -18.29 -4.97 -39.19
C THR A 134 -16.89 -5.45 -39.53
N GLU A 135 -15.86 -4.94 -38.84
CA GLU A 135 -14.47 -5.24 -39.18
C GLU A 135 -13.56 -5.07 -37.97
N ILE A 136 -12.60 -5.99 -37.81
CA ILE A 136 -11.54 -5.92 -36.80
C ILE A 136 -10.19 -5.92 -37.51
N LEU A 137 -9.63 -4.74 -37.76
CA LEU A 137 -8.32 -4.59 -38.40
C LEU A 137 -7.21 -4.59 -37.35
N LYS A 138 -6.20 -5.45 -37.54
CA LYS A 138 -4.99 -5.43 -36.74
C LYS A 138 -4.03 -4.37 -37.29
N LEU A 139 -3.60 -3.44 -36.45
CA LEU A 139 -2.64 -2.41 -36.85
C LEU A 139 -1.23 -2.98 -36.88
N GLU A 140 -0.61 -2.99 -38.07
CA GLU A 140 0.78 -3.41 -38.26
C GLU A 140 1.73 -2.28 -37.86
N GLY A 141 2.38 -2.43 -36.71
CA GLY A 141 3.39 -1.49 -36.20
C GLY A 141 4.10 -2.03 -34.95
N LYS A 142 5.22 -1.41 -34.56
CA LYS A 142 6.03 -1.85 -33.39
C LYS A 142 5.25 -1.90 -32.07
N LYS A 143 4.15 -1.16 -31.95
CA LYS A 143 3.26 -1.13 -30.78
C LYS A 143 2.02 -2.03 -30.91
N GLY A 144 1.75 -2.57 -32.09
CA GLY A 144 0.52 -3.30 -32.41
C GLY A 144 -0.76 -2.48 -32.16
N GLY A 145 -1.90 -3.17 -32.13
CA GLY A 145 -3.21 -2.58 -31.82
C GLY A 145 -4.30 -3.11 -32.74
N TYR A 146 -5.51 -2.62 -32.52
CA TYR A 146 -6.69 -2.97 -33.28
C TYR A 146 -7.50 -1.71 -33.61
N THR A 147 -8.14 -1.75 -34.76
CA THR A 147 -9.15 -0.79 -35.18
C THR A 147 -10.44 -1.56 -35.36
N ILE A 148 -11.46 -1.26 -34.56
CA ILE A 148 -12.76 -1.95 -34.59
C ILE A 148 -13.79 -1.00 -35.19
N SER A 149 -14.41 -1.42 -36.28
CA SER A 149 -15.49 -0.68 -36.93
C SER A 149 -16.85 -1.21 -36.46
N ILE A 150 -17.70 -0.33 -35.95
CA ILE A 150 -19.02 -0.64 -35.40
C ILE A 150 -20.07 0.12 -36.20
N THR A 151 -21.01 -0.60 -36.81
CA THR A 151 -22.15 0.00 -37.51
C THR A 151 -23.34 0.11 -36.58
N LYS A 152 -23.80 1.33 -36.35
CA LYS A 152 -24.99 1.64 -35.55
C LYS A 152 -26.28 1.30 -36.31
N ALA A 153 -27.40 1.32 -35.59
CA ALA A 153 -28.74 1.15 -36.18
C ALA A 153 -29.12 2.26 -37.19
N ASP A 154 -28.51 3.45 -37.08
CA ASP A 154 -28.68 4.59 -38.00
C ASP A 154 -27.81 4.48 -39.27
N GLY A 155 -27.01 3.41 -39.39
CA GLY A 155 -26.09 3.18 -40.51
C GLY A 155 -24.74 3.90 -40.39
N VAL A 156 -24.51 4.70 -39.34
CA VAL A 156 -23.23 5.38 -39.12
C VAL A 156 -22.20 4.38 -38.61
N VAL A 157 -21.05 4.33 -39.29
CA VAL A 157 -19.90 3.51 -38.88
C VAL A 157 -19.00 4.33 -37.96
N LEU A 158 -18.76 3.84 -36.75
CA LEU A 158 -17.83 4.42 -35.80
C LEU A 158 -16.61 3.51 -35.66
N THR A 159 -15.43 4.12 -35.72
CA THR A 159 -14.16 3.40 -35.62
C THR A 159 -13.51 3.65 -34.25
N GLU A 160 -13.36 2.58 -33.48
CA GLU A 160 -12.69 2.60 -32.18
C GLU A 160 -11.25 2.09 -32.31
N LYS A 161 -10.28 2.81 -31.73
CA LYS A 161 -8.86 2.46 -31.77
C LYS A 161 -8.40 1.91 -30.43
N ILE A 162 -7.91 0.67 -30.44
CA ILE A 162 -7.43 -0.04 -29.26
C ILE A 162 -5.91 -0.20 -29.38
N PRO A 163 -5.10 0.28 -28.41
CA PRO A 163 -3.65 0.11 -28.45
C PRO A 163 -3.25 -1.34 -28.22
N GLY A 164 -2.02 -1.71 -28.59
CA GLY A 164 -1.50 -3.05 -28.33
C GLY A 164 -1.34 -3.35 -26.83
N GLY A 165 -1.73 -4.55 -26.43
CA GLY A 165 -1.72 -4.99 -25.04
C GLY A 165 -2.94 -5.81 -24.67
N PRO A 166 -4.12 -5.19 -24.54
CA PRO A 166 -5.39 -5.88 -24.32
C PRO A 166 -5.75 -6.75 -25.54
N GLU A 167 -6.26 -7.95 -25.28
CA GLU A 167 -6.69 -8.92 -26.28
C GLU A 167 -8.18 -8.71 -26.58
N VAL A 168 -8.55 -8.68 -27.86
CA VAL A 168 -9.94 -8.51 -28.30
C VAL A 168 -10.73 -9.79 -28.06
N ILE A 169 -11.90 -9.68 -27.43
CA ILE A 169 -12.76 -10.83 -27.06
C ILE A 169 -14.04 -10.93 -27.90
N VAL A 170 -14.28 -9.93 -28.75
CA VAL A 170 -15.43 -9.86 -29.66
C VAL A 170 -15.08 -10.34 -31.06
N LYS A 171 -16.10 -10.71 -31.85
CA LYS A 171 -15.94 -11.22 -33.22
C LYS A 171 -16.66 -10.33 -34.23
N GLU A 172 -16.23 -10.40 -35.47
CA GLU A 172 -16.95 -9.77 -36.59
C GLU A 172 -18.37 -10.35 -36.72
N GLY A 173 -19.32 -9.50 -37.07
CA GLY A 173 -20.75 -9.83 -37.13
C GLY A 173 -21.47 -9.86 -35.77
N GLN A 174 -20.76 -9.66 -34.65
CA GLN A 174 -21.36 -9.66 -33.33
C GLN A 174 -22.12 -8.35 -33.06
N ALA A 175 -23.37 -8.47 -32.58
CA ALA A 175 -24.11 -7.35 -32.01
C ALA A 175 -23.60 -7.04 -30.60
N ILE A 176 -23.36 -5.76 -30.33
CA ILE A 176 -22.85 -5.25 -29.06
C ILE A 176 -23.70 -4.07 -28.57
N ILE A 177 -23.73 -3.87 -27.27
CA ILE A 177 -24.35 -2.69 -26.64
C ILE A 177 -23.29 -1.66 -26.22
N ALA A 178 -23.72 -0.41 -26.05
CA ALA A 178 -22.88 0.62 -25.45
C ALA A 178 -22.33 0.17 -24.08
N ASP A 179 -21.09 0.56 -23.79
CA ASP A 179 -20.28 0.18 -22.64
C ASP A 179 -19.93 -1.32 -22.50
N GLN A 180 -20.28 -2.15 -23.48
CA GLN A 180 -19.85 -3.55 -23.50
C GLN A 180 -18.32 -3.65 -23.72
N PRO A 181 -17.59 -4.49 -22.95
CA PRO A 181 -16.15 -4.67 -23.13
C PRO A 181 -15.82 -5.30 -24.48
N LEU A 182 -14.95 -4.65 -25.24
CA LEU A 182 -14.39 -5.16 -26.51
C LEU A 182 -13.14 -6.01 -26.27
N THR A 183 -12.45 -5.79 -25.14
CA THR A 183 -11.21 -6.48 -24.79
C THR A 183 -11.27 -7.17 -23.43
N ASN A 184 -10.32 -8.07 -23.18
CA ASN A 184 -10.05 -8.56 -21.84
C ASN A 184 -9.44 -7.45 -20.94
N ASN A 185 -9.31 -7.75 -19.64
CA ASN A 185 -8.57 -6.92 -18.71
C ASN A 185 -7.11 -7.42 -18.61
N PRO A 186 -6.13 -6.70 -19.20
CA PRO A 186 -4.73 -7.11 -19.12
C PRO A 186 -4.07 -6.81 -17.75
N ASN A 187 -4.76 -6.11 -16.85
CA ASN A 187 -4.18 -5.66 -15.59
C ASN A 187 -3.99 -6.81 -14.61
N VAL A 188 -2.75 -6.98 -14.18
CA VAL A 188 -2.30 -7.93 -13.14
C VAL A 188 -1.67 -7.21 -11.94
N GLY A 189 -1.66 -5.88 -11.98
CA GLY A 189 -1.19 -5.01 -10.90
C GLY A 189 -2.25 -4.78 -9.83
N GLY A 190 -2.06 -3.74 -9.04
CA GLY A 190 -3.03 -3.33 -8.04
C GLY A 190 -2.45 -2.34 -7.03
N PHE A 191 -3.35 -1.58 -6.42
CA PHE A 191 -3.06 -0.69 -5.32
C PHE A 191 -3.74 -1.19 -4.05
N GLY A 192 -3.00 -1.20 -2.94
CA GLY A 192 -3.48 -1.59 -1.63
C GLY A 192 -3.20 -0.51 -0.60
N GLN A 193 -4.10 -0.38 0.37
CA GLN A 193 -3.95 0.55 1.49
C GLN A 193 -3.94 -0.25 2.80
N LYS A 194 -3.20 0.26 3.78
CA LYS A 194 -3.18 -0.29 5.13
C LYS A 194 -2.93 0.80 6.16
N ASP A 195 -3.70 0.73 7.24
CA ASP A 195 -3.58 1.62 8.38
C ASP A 195 -2.97 0.83 9.53
N VAL A 196 -2.01 1.43 10.21
CA VAL A 196 -1.39 0.88 11.42
C VAL A 196 -1.19 1.99 12.44
N GLU A 197 -0.82 1.63 13.66
CA GLU A 197 -0.64 2.60 14.74
C GLU A 197 0.74 2.44 15.38
N VAL A 198 1.30 3.54 15.86
CA VAL A 198 2.54 3.57 16.62
C VAL A 198 2.33 4.34 17.91
N VAL A 199 2.85 3.82 19.03
CA VAL A 199 2.81 4.51 20.32
C VAL A 199 4.13 5.24 20.52
N LEU A 200 4.10 6.57 20.58
CA LEU A 200 5.23 7.38 21.01
C LEU A 200 5.28 7.36 22.54
N GLN A 201 6.17 6.54 23.10
CA GLN A 201 6.21 6.27 24.53
C GLN A 201 7.26 7.10 25.26
N ASN A 202 6.94 7.50 26.50
CA ASN A 202 7.90 8.07 27.43
C ASN A 202 8.42 6.96 28.39
N PRO A 203 9.73 6.69 28.45
CA PRO A 203 10.30 5.69 29.35
C PRO A 203 9.90 5.87 30.82
N VAL A 204 9.73 7.11 31.29
CA VAL A 204 9.32 7.42 32.68
C VAL A 204 7.93 6.85 33.00
N ARG A 205 7.01 6.81 32.02
CA ARG A 205 5.69 6.19 32.20
C ARG A 205 5.80 4.70 32.48
N ILE A 206 6.70 4.00 31.79
CA ILE A 206 6.95 2.57 32.01
C ILE A 206 7.64 2.34 33.35
N GLN A 207 8.63 3.16 33.71
CA GLN A 207 9.31 3.04 34.99
C GLN A 207 8.34 3.23 36.17
N GLY A 208 7.47 4.25 36.11
CA GLY A 208 6.41 4.45 37.10
C GLY A 208 5.43 3.28 37.16
N LEU A 209 5.05 2.72 36.01
CA LEU A 209 4.17 1.54 35.95
C LEU A 209 4.82 0.31 36.62
N LEU A 210 6.11 0.06 36.38
CA LEU A 210 6.82 -1.06 36.99
C LEU A 210 6.95 -0.91 38.51
N ALA A 211 7.23 0.31 38.99
CA ALA A 211 7.24 0.59 40.42
C ALA A 211 5.86 0.37 41.05
N PHE A 212 4.80 0.82 40.38
CA PHE A 212 3.42 0.55 40.81
C PHE A 212 3.10 -0.94 40.88
N PHE A 213 3.51 -1.73 39.88
CA PHE A 213 3.34 -3.19 39.90
C PHE A 213 4.07 -3.84 41.07
N ALA A 214 5.29 -3.41 41.41
CA ALA A 214 6.00 -3.91 42.57
C ALA A 214 5.27 -3.58 43.88
N CYS A 215 4.73 -2.36 44.03
CA CYS A 215 3.93 -1.97 45.18
C CYS A 215 2.65 -2.82 45.32
N ILE A 216 1.93 -3.04 44.22
CA ILE A 216 0.72 -3.86 44.22
C ILE A 216 1.03 -5.32 44.57
N LEU A 217 2.09 -5.88 43.99
CA LEU A 217 2.52 -7.24 44.30
C LEU A 217 2.88 -7.39 45.79
N LEU A 218 3.62 -6.42 46.35
CA LEU A 218 3.95 -6.41 47.77
C LEU A 218 2.69 -6.33 48.64
N ALA A 219 1.75 -5.44 48.31
CA ALA A 219 0.50 -5.31 49.03
C ALA A 219 -0.32 -6.61 49.01
N GLN A 220 -0.42 -7.27 47.85
CA GLN A 220 -1.09 -8.56 47.70
C GLN A 220 -0.47 -9.64 48.59
N ILE A 221 0.86 -9.74 48.61
CA ILE A 221 1.60 -10.69 49.47
C ILE A 221 1.30 -10.40 50.95
N LEU A 222 1.41 -9.14 51.36
CA LEU A 222 1.19 -8.75 52.76
C LEU A 222 -0.24 -9.02 53.22
N LEU A 223 -1.24 -8.77 52.37
CA LEU A 223 -2.65 -9.08 52.68
C LEU A 223 -2.87 -10.58 52.88
N VAL A 224 -2.29 -11.43 52.02
CA VAL A 224 -2.38 -12.89 52.16
C VAL A 224 -1.67 -13.36 53.42
N VAL A 225 -0.45 -12.89 53.67
CA VAL A 225 0.32 -13.22 54.88
C VAL A 225 -0.46 -12.80 56.13
N LYS A 226 -1.04 -11.60 56.14
CA LYS A 226 -1.83 -11.11 57.27
C LYS A 226 -3.10 -11.95 57.50
N LYS A 227 -3.81 -12.32 56.42
CA LYS A 227 -4.95 -13.25 56.49
C LYS A 227 -4.52 -14.58 57.10
N LYS A 228 -3.44 -15.20 56.59
CA LYS A 228 -2.90 -16.47 57.11
C LYS A 228 -2.44 -16.39 58.56
N GLN A 229 -1.93 -15.25 58.99
CA GLN A 229 -1.61 -15.00 60.39
C GLN A 229 -2.88 -15.00 61.25
N PHE A 230 -3.95 -14.33 60.83
CA PHE A 230 -5.19 -14.23 61.59
C PHE A 230 -5.97 -15.55 61.63
N GLU A 231 -5.97 -16.33 60.54
CA GLU A 231 -6.55 -17.69 60.52
C GLU A 231 -5.97 -18.58 61.65
N LYS A 232 -4.68 -18.41 62.01
CA LYS A 232 -4.08 -19.14 63.13
C LYS A 232 -4.66 -18.73 64.50
N VAL A 233 -5.01 -17.46 64.67
CA VAL A 233 -5.62 -16.96 65.92
C VAL A 233 -7.04 -17.49 66.05
N GLN A 234 -7.84 -17.38 64.97
CA GLN A 234 -9.20 -17.94 64.94
C GLN A 234 -9.21 -19.44 65.23
N LEU A 235 -8.24 -20.19 64.69
CA LEU A 235 -8.11 -21.63 64.98
C LEU A 235 -7.76 -21.92 66.44
N ALA A 236 -6.95 -21.07 67.09
CA ALA A 236 -6.58 -21.25 68.50
C ALA A 236 -7.73 -20.89 69.45
N GLU A 237 -8.52 -19.87 69.11
CA GLU A 237 -9.64 -19.38 69.94
C GLU A 237 -10.96 -20.13 69.67
N MET A 238 -11.05 -20.90 68.58
CA MET A 238 -12.27 -21.58 68.07
C MET A 238 -13.50 -20.67 68.00
N ASN A 239 -13.29 -19.36 67.92
CA ASN A 239 -14.31 -18.34 67.84
C ASN A 239 -13.98 -17.47 66.62
N PHE A 240 -14.96 -17.33 65.72
CA PHE A 240 -14.74 -16.87 64.35
C PHE A 240 -15.14 -15.42 64.13
#